data_AF-A0A6H5GRX3-F1
#
_entry.id   AF-A0A6H5GRX3-F1
#
_cell.length_a   1.000
_cell.length_b   1.000
_cell.length_c   1.000
_cell.angle_alpha   90.00
_cell.angle_beta   90.00
_cell.angle_gamma   90.00
#
_symmetry.space_group_name_H-M   'P 1'
#
loop_
_entity.id
_entity.type
_entity.pdbx_description
1 polymer ?
#
loop_
_entity_poly.entity_id
_entity_poly.type
_entity_poly.pdbx_seq_one_letter_code
_entity_poly.pdbx_strand_id
1 'polypeptide(L)'
;KHSTIDQVHRIVNIIEEALEKKNVCSGIFLDVAQAFDKVWHEGLNHKLKKMLPYQYVELLESYLSRRYFYIKQEDAYSEPRTINAGVPQGSVIGPLLYLLYTCDLPETEENTTATFADDTAILAVGESNEESTQKLNRAISRISSWTAKWRIRLNEAKSVHIDFTNRSIVYTPTFINGVAIPYVNEAKYLGMTLDAKLRWKEHVKKKKTELVLKLRKMYWLIGRQSTMTIGNKLLLYNQVLKPVWSYGAQLWGCTAPTNRQIIQRFQNSVLRCITDAPWYFRNDALHRELNVDSVDQVIKQRASAHLTRLRDHLNEEAVKLLDVEDLTRRLKRTKPHELA
;
A
#
# COMPACT_ATOMS: atom_id res chain seq x y z
N LYS A 1 0.36 8.49 -15.30
CA LYS A 1 1.36 7.98 -14.31
C LYS A 1 0.61 7.21 -13.24
N HIS A 2 0.91 5.92 -13.08
CA HIS A 2 0.28 5.07 -12.07
C HIS A 2 0.79 5.40 -10.65
N SER A 3 -0.11 5.34 -9.67
CA SER A 3 0.15 5.59 -8.25
C SER A 3 -0.14 4.35 -7.42
N THR A 4 0.49 4.23 -6.25
CA THR A 4 0.15 3.20 -5.24
C THR A 4 -1.34 3.23 -4.90
N ILE A 5 -1.93 4.44 -4.88
CA ILE A 5 -3.34 4.65 -4.54
C ILE A 5 -4.26 4.02 -5.58
N ASP A 6 -3.87 4.02 -6.85
CA ASP A 6 -4.66 3.42 -7.94
C ASP A 6 -4.78 1.90 -7.73
N GLN A 7 -3.67 1.27 -7.34
CA GLN A 7 -3.64 -0.15 -7.05
C GLN A 7 -4.43 -0.52 -5.79
N VAL A 8 -4.31 0.27 -4.72
CA VAL A 8 -5.14 0.04 -3.51
C VAL A 8 -6.62 0.28 -3.83
N HIS A 9 -6.95 1.28 -4.65
CA HIS A 9 -8.32 1.57 -5.06
C HIS A 9 -8.94 0.38 -5.81
N ARG A 10 -8.20 -0.25 -6.73
CA ARG A 10 -8.63 -1.46 -7.44
C ARG A 10 -8.98 -2.60 -6.48
N ILE A 11 -8.10 -2.90 -5.53
CA ILE A 11 -8.33 -3.93 -4.50
C ILE A 11 -9.55 -3.59 -3.64
N VAL A 12 -9.64 -2.34 -3.19
CA VAL A 12 -10.75 -1.85 -2.37
C VAL A 12 -12.08 -2.01 -3.11
N ASN A 13 -12.14 -1.65 -4.39
CA ASN A 13 -13.37 -1.77 -5.18
C ASN A 13 -13.84 -3.22 -5.29
N ILE A 14 -12.93 -4.17 -5.59
CA ILE A 14 -13.24 -5.61 -5.66
C ILE A 14 -13.79 -6.13 -4.32
N ILE A 15 -13.15 -5.73 -3.22
CA ILE A 15 -13.61 -6.11 -1.87
C ILE A 15 -14.98 -5.51 -1.59
N GLU A 16 -15.21 -4.22 -1.92
CA GLU A 16 -16.50 -3.57 -1.71
C GLU A 16 -17.61 -4.24 -2.51
N GLU A 17 -17.39 -4.55 -3.79
CA GLU A 17 -18.34 -5.27 -4.63
C GLU A 17 -18.68 -6.66 -4.08
N ALA A 18 -17.67 -7.41 -3.62
CA ALA A 18 -17.89 -8.70 -2.97
C ALA A 18 -18.75 -8.54 -1.70
N LEU A 19 -18.46 -7.54 -0.86
CA LEU A 19 -19.22 -7.26 0.35
C LEU A 19 -20.66 -6.82 0.05
N GLU A 20 -20.90 -6.08 -1.03
CA GLU A 20 -22.23 -5.67 -1.47
C GLU A 20 -23.07 -6.88 -1.89
N LYS A 21 -22.49 -7.77 -2.73
CA LYS A 21 -23.09 -9.03 -3.21
C LYS A 21 -23.24 -10.10 -2.12
N LYS A 22 -22.76 -9.82 -0.89
CA LYS A 22 -22.71 -10.76 0.26
C LYS A 22 -21.77 -11.96 0.02
N ASN A 23 -20.83 -11.83 -0.90
CA ASN A 23 -19.80 -12.81 -1.17
C ASN A 23 -18.67 -12.71 -0.15
N VAL A 24 -17.80 -13.72 -0.12
CA VAL A 24 -16.56 -13.73 0.65
C VAL A 24 -15.41 -13.46 -0.32
N CYS A 25 -14.60 -12.45 -0.01
CA CYS A 25 -13.38 -12.18 -0.74
C CYS A 25 -12.20 -12.63 0.13
N SER A 26 -11.59 -13.76 -0.23
CA SER A 26 -10.39 -14.27 0.42
C SER A 26 -9.15 -13.63 -0.19
N GLY A 27 -8.30 -13.05 0.64
CA GLY A 27 -7.14 -12.28 0.20
C GLY A 27 -5.85 -12.77 0.84
N ILE A 28 -4.81 -12.89 0.03
CA ILE A 28 -3.45 -13.15 0.49
C ILE A 28 -2.54 -12.00 0.11
N PHE A 29 -1.75 -11.56 1.08
CA PHE A 29 -0.72 -10.55 0.92
C PHE A 29 0.63 -11.22 1.11
N LEU A 30 1.36 -11.40 0.02
CA LEU A 30 2.65 -12.07 -0.02
C LEU A 30 3.78 -11.08 0.23
N ASP A 31 4.70 -11.46 1.12
CA ASP A 31 5.95 -10.74 1.38
C ASP A 31 7.10 -11.48 0.67
N VAL A 32 7.78 -10.83 -0.27
CA VAL A 32 8.93 -11.40 -0.96
C VAL A 32 10.20 -11.10 -0.17
N ALA A 33 10.92 -12.14 0.24
CA ALA A 33 12.10 -11.99 1.09
C ALA A 33 13.29 -11.43 0.29
N GLN A 34 13.63 -10.15 0.51
CA GLN A 34 14.76 -9.46 -0.15
C GLN A 34 14.63 -9.48 -1.67
N ALA A 35 13.49 -8.97 -2.16
CA ALA A 35 13.10 -9.02 -3.56
C ALA A 35 14.18 -8.55 -4.55
N PHE A 36 14.83 -7.41 -4.27
CA PHE A 36 15.89 -6.87 -5.12
C PHE A 36 17.22 -7.62 -5.00
N ASP A 37 17.59 -8.07 -3.80
CA ASP A 37 18.90 -8.69 -3.55
C ASP A 37 18.98 -10.14 -4.04
N LYS A 38 17.83 -10.79 -4.28
CA LYS A 38 17.76 -12.21 -4.65
C LYS A 38 17.35 -12.47 -6.11
N VAL A 39 17.31 -11.44 -6.94
CA VAL A 39 17.03 -11.62 -8.37
C VAL A 39 18.11 -12.52 -8.98
N TRP A 40 17.71 -13.68 -9.51
CA TRP A 40 18.64 -14.63 -10.11
C TRP A 40 19.06 -14.16 -11.49
N HIS A 41 20.35 -13.83 -11.65
CA HIS A 41 20.89 -13.22 -12.87
C HIS A 41 20.68 -14.07 -14.12
N GLU A 42 20.93 -15.39 -14.06
CA GLU A 42 20.74 -16.28 -15.21
C GLU A 42 19.25 -16.37 -15.61
N GLY A 43 18.36 -16.44 -14.62
CA GLY A 43 16.92 -16.44 -14.84
C GLY A 43 16.43 -15.13 -15.45
N LEU A 44 16.95 -13.99 -14.98
CA LEU A 44 16.67 -12.67 -15.54
C LEU A 44 17.18 -12.56 -16.98
N ASN A 45 18.43 -12.95 -17.25
CA ASN A 45 18.98 -12.93 -18.61
C ASN A 45 18.17 -13.81 -19.57
N HIS A 46 17.70 -14.98 -19.11
CA HIS A 46 16.80 -15.83 -19.90
C HIS A 46 15.47 -15.14 -20.24
N LYS A 47 14.89 -14.35 -19.32
CA LYS A 47 13.69 -13.55 -19.60
C LYS A 47 13.99 -12.39 -20.55
N LEU A 48 15.09 -11.66 -20.32
CA LEU A 48 15.50 -10.52 -21.14
C LEU A 48 15.74 -10.94 -22.61
N LYS A 49 16.39 -12.08 -22.85
CA LYS A 49 16.60 -12.65 -24.19
C LYS A 49 15.31 -12.90 -24.98
N LYS A 50 14.19 -13.11 -24.29
CA LYS A 50 12.88 -13.33 -24.93
C LYS A 50 12.12 -12.04 -25.22
N MET A 51 12.40 -10.97 -24.48
CA MET A 51 11.62 -9.73 -24.51
C MET A 51 12.32 -8.59 -25.26
N LEU A 52 13.65 -8.58 -25.28
CA LEU A 52 14.45 -7.46 -25.79
C LEU A 52 15.41 -7.91 -26.91
N PRO A 53 15.76 -6.98 -27.83
CA PRO A 53 16.81 -7.21 -28.81
C PRO A 53 18.17 -7.52 -28.16
N TYR A 54 18.98 -8.30 -28.86
CA TYR A 54 20.25 -8.84 -28.39
C TYR A 54 21.20 -7.78 -27.80
N GLN A 55 21.32 -6.62 -28.45
CA GLN A 55 22.24 -5.55 -28.04
C GLN A 55 21.91 -5.00 -26.64
N TYR A 56 20.62 -4.87 -26.32
CA TYR A 56 20.20 -4.42 -25.00
C TYR A 56 20.45 -5.48 -23.93
N VAL A 57 20.26 -6.75 -24.29
CA VAL A 57 20.52 -7.87 -23.38
C VAL A 57 22.01 -7.92 -23.00
N GLU A 58 22.92 -7.81 -23.97
CA GLU A 58 24.37 -7.78 -23.68
C GLU A 58 24.74 -6.61 -22.76
N LEU A 59 24.16 -5.42 -22.99
CA LEU A 59 24.40 -4.26 -22.14
C LEU A 59 23.93 -4.50 -20.70
N LEU A 60 22.73 -5.06 -20.52
CA LEU A 60 22.17 -5.36 -19.20
C LEU A 60 22.91 -6.52 -18.51
N GLU A 61 23.34 -7.52 -19.27
CA GLU A 61 24.17 -8.62 -18.78
C GLU A 61 25.54 -8.13 -18.32
N SER A 62 26.19 -7.26 -19.10
CA SER A 62 27.43 -6.57 -18.70
C SER A 62 27.22 -5.72 -17.45
N TYR A 63 26.06 -5.08 -17.29
CA TYR A 63 25.75 -4.25 -16.13
C TYR A 63 25.64 -5.06 -14.82
N LEU A 64 25.12 -6.29 -14.91
CA LEU A 64 24.93 -7.17 -13.75
C LEU A 64 26.16 -8.05 -13.45
N SER A 65 27.01 -8.30 -14.45
CA SER A 65 28.16 -9.18 -14.36
C SER A 65 29.35 -8.58 -13.60
N ARG A 66 30.17 -9.45 -12.99
CA ARG A 66 31.46 -9.11 -12.35
C ARG A 66 31.38 -7.95 -11.35
N ARG A 67 30.32 -7.92 -10.56
CA ARG A 67 30.16 -6.92 -9.50
C ARG A 67 30.76 -7.43 -8.19
N TYR A 68 31.42 -6.52 -7.49
CA TYR A 68 32.05 -6.78 -6.20
C TYR A 68 31.55 -5.78 -5.17
N PHE A 69 31.53 -6.19 -3.91
CA PHE A 69 31.31 -5.30 -2.77
C PHE A 69 32.40 -5.53 -1.73
N TYR A 70 32.66 -4.49 -0.95
CA TYR A 70 33.50 -4.52 0.24
C TYR A 70 32.73 -3.88 1.39
N ILE A 71 33.03 -4.30 2.62
CA ILE A 71 32.47 -3.73 3.84
C ILE A 71 33.51 -2.75 4.38
N LYS A 72 33.11 -1.49 4.59
CA LYS A 72 33.94 -0.50 5.26
C LYS A 72 33.49 -0.37 6.71
N GLN A 73 34.40 -0.58 7.64
CA GLN A 73 34.21 -0.27 9.05
C GLN A 73 35.31 0.68 9.49
N GLU A 74 34.94 1.92 9.79
CA GLU A 74 35.88 3.02 10.04
C GLU A 74 36.90 3.14 8.90
N ASP A 75 38.19 2.92 9.17
CA ASP A 75 39.27 2.99 8.17
C ASP A 75 39.66 1.64 7.56
N ALA A 76 39.04 0.55 8.02
CA ALA A 76 39.30 -0.78 7.50
C ALA A 76 38.30 -1.17 6.40
N TYR A 77 38.83 -1.83 5.36
CA TYR A 77 38.05 -2.41 4.26
C TYR A 77 38.16 -3.94 4.31
N SER A 78 37.05 -4.62 4.08
CA SER A 78 37.08 -6.08 3.86
C SER A 78 37.67 -6.42 2.49
N GLU A 79 38.06 -7.68 2.33
CA GLU A 79 38.33 -8.24 1.01
C GLU A 79 37.10 -8.12 0.09
N PRO A 80 37.31 -7.97 -1.24
CA PRO A 80 36.24 -7.90 -2.21
C PRO A 80 35.49 -9.22 -2.29
N ARG A 81 34.16 -9.17 -2.17
CA ARG A 81 33.25 -10.31 -2.34
C ARG A 81 32.44 -10.15 -3.62
N THR A 82 32.19 -11.23 -4.34
CA THR A 82 31.39 -11.20 -5.58
C THR A 82 29.90 -11.13 -5.29
N ILE A 83 29.15 -10.45 -6.16
CA ILE A 83 27.69 -10.41 -6.16
C ILE A 83 27.18 -11.39 -7.23
N ASN A 84 26.62 -12.50 -6.78
CA ASN A 84 26.13 -13.57 -7.67
C ASN A 84 24.62 -13.51 -7.94
N ALA A 85 23.89 -12.65 -7.22
CA ALA A 85 22.46 -12.43 -7.36
C ALA A 85 22.12 -11.01 -6.93
N GLY A 86 20.99 -10.52 -7.43
CA GLY A 86 20.39 -9.26 -7.04
C GLY A 86 20.71 -8.10 -7.97
N VAL A 87 19.87 -7.08 -7.87
CA VAL A 87 19.92 -5.87 -8.67
C VAL A 87 20.31 -4.71 -7.76
N PRO A 88 21.20 -3.79 -8.19
CA PRO A 88 21.67 -2.70 -7.33
C PRO A 88 20.52 -1.84 -6.80
N GLN A 89 20.34 -1.85 -5.48
CA GLN A 89 19.42 -0.95 -4.80
C GLN A 89 19.89 0.51 -4.97
N GLY A 90 18.96 1.41 -5.30
CA GLY A 90 19.27 2.81 -5.59
C GLY A 90 19.74 3.09 -7.02
N SER A 91 19.90 2.06 -7.86
CA SER A 91 20.08 2.26 -9.31
C SER A 91 18.78 2.67 -9.98
N VAL A 92 18.88 3.47 -11.05
CA VAL A 92 17.72 3.92 -11.84
C VAL A 92 17.06 2.75 -12.57
N ILE A 93 17.86 1.79 -13.06
CA ILE A 93 17.40 0.63 -13.85
C ILE A 93 16.94 -0.51 -12.93
N GLY A 94 17.28 -0.49 -11.65
CA GLY A 94 17.01 -1.61 -10.75
C GLY A 94 15.53 -2.00 -10.61
N PRO A 95 14.63 -1.03 -10.36
CA PRO A 95 13.19 -1.27 -10.38
C PRO A 95 12.68 -1.84 -11.71
N LEU A 96 13.22 -1.38 -12.85
CA LEU A 96 12.83 -1.87 -14.17
C LEU A 96 13.23 -3.34 -14.36
N LEU A 97 14.44 -3.73 -13.97
CA LEU A 97 14.89 -5.11 -14.05
C LEU A 97 14.06 -6.04 -13.17
N TYR A 98 13.67 -5.58 -11.98
CA TYR A 98 12.77 -6.33 -11.12
C TYR A 98 11.39 -6.50 -11.76
N LEU A 99 10.81 -5.44 -12.35
CA LEU A 99 9.54 -5.54 -13.06
C LEU A 99 9.59 -6.51 -14.24
N LEU A 100 10.66 -6.48 -15.05
CA LEU A 100 10.89 -7.46 -16.13
C LEU A 100 11.09 -8.87 -15.59
N TYR A 101 11.63 -9.00 -14.38
CA TYR A 101 11.77 -10.29 -13.72
C TYR A 101 10.43 -10.86 -13.25
N THR A 102 9.48 -10.03 -12.84
CA THR A 102 8.20 -10.47 -12.27
C THR A 102 7.02 -10.35 -13.23
N CYS A 103 7.21 -9.89 -14.46
CA CYS A 103 6.11 -9.61 -15.39
C CYS A 103 5.39 -10.87 -15.91
N ASP A 104 5.97 -12.06 -15.77
CA ASP A 104 5.38 -13.35 -16.14
C ASP A 104 4.74 -14.06 -14.94
N LEU A 105 4.38 -13.32 -13.89
CA LEU A 105 3.64 -13.85 -12.74
C LEU A 105 2.33 -14.48 -13.23
N PRO A 106 1.98 -15.71 -12.80
CA PRO A 106 0.82 -16.40 -13.32
C PRO A 106 -0.47 -15.72 -12.86
N GLU A 107 -1.30 -15.34 -13.83
CA GLU A 107 -2.65 -14.86 -13.58
C GLU A 107 -3.66 -15.99 -13.80
N THR A 108 -4.77 -15.95 -13.07
CA THR A 108 -5.89 -16.90 -13.19
C THR A 108 -7.16 -16.10 -13.36
N GLU A 109 -8.03 -16.47 -14.30
CA GLU A 109 -9.32 -15.78 -14.50
C GLU A 109 -10.19 -15.77 -13.24
N GLU A 110 -10.02 -16.77 -12.36
CA GLU A 110 -10.76 -16.89 -11.10
C GLU A 110 -10.29 -15.92 -10.00
N ASN A 111 -9.11 -15.28 -10.13
CA ASN A 111 -8.51 -14.48 -9.08
C ASN A 111 -7.93 -13.16 -9.61
N THR A 112 -8.04 -12.09 -8.82
CA THR A 112 -7.35 -10.85 -9.13
C THR A 112 -5.97 -10.83 -8.50
N THR A 113 -4.94 -10.73 -9.33
CA THR A 113 -3.56 -10.51 -8.87
C THR A 113 -3.23 -9.02 -8.96
N ALA A 114 -2.73 -8.47 -7.86
CA ALA A 114 -2.38 -7.09 -7.72
C ALA A 114 -0.92 -6.99 -7.25
N THR A 115 -0.02 -6.67 -8.18
CA THR A 115 1.41 -6.48 -7.90
C THR A 115 1.76 -5.00 -7.85
N PHE A 116 2.64 -4.64 -6.94
CA PHE A 116 3.28 -3.32 -6.92
C PHE A 116 4.70 -3.48 -6.38
N ALA A 117 5.67 -3.54 -7.29
CA ALA A 117 7.04 -3.95 -6.98
C ALA A 117 7.03 -5.30 -6.23
N ASP A 118 7.58 -5.35 -5.02
CA ASP A 118 7.67 -6.53 -4.17
C ASP A 118 6.37 -6.89 -3.44
N ASP A 119 5.48 -5.93 -3.22
CA ASP A 119 4.17 -6.18 -2.63
C ASP A 119 3.26 -6.89 -3.64
N THR A 120 2.86 -8.14 -3.33
CA THR A 120 1.93 -8.92 -4.15
C THR A 120 0.70 -9.29 -3.35
N ALA A 121 -0.47 -8.91 -3.85
CA ALA A 121 -1.77 -9.29 -3.28
C ALA A 121 -2.54 -10.16 -4.27
N ILE A 122 -3.21 -11.19 -3.78
CA ILE A 122 -4.07 -12.08 -4.56
C ILE A 122 -5.43 -12.10 -3.89
N LEU A 123 -6.48 -11.87 -4.67
CA LEU A 123 -7.86 -11.83 -4.18
C LEU A 123 -8.69 -12.84 -4.95
N ALA A 124 -9.44 -13.66 -4.22
CA ALA A 124 -10.37 -14.64 -4.75
C ALA A 124 -11.77 -14.35 -4.22
N VAL A 125 -12.77 -14.26 -5.10
CA VAL A 125 -14.16 -14.03 -4.70
C VAL A 125 -14.99 -15.31 -4.90
N GLY A 126 -15.77 -15.66 -3.88
CA GLY A 126 -16.68 -16.80 -3.89
C GLY A 126 -17.95 -16.51 -3.09
N GLU A 127 -19.01 -17.29 -3.34
CA GLU A 127 -20.27 -17.15 -2.59
C GLU A 127 -20.13 -17.70 -1.16
N SER A 128 -19.26 -18.71 -0.99
CA SER A 128 -18.90 -19.32 0.29
C SER A 128 -17.41 -19.12 0.64
N ASN A 129 -17.08 -19.38 1.91
CA ASN A 129 -15.70 -19.29 2.36
C ASN A 129 -14.84 -20.40 1.74
N GLU A 130 -15.42 -21.59 1.61
CA GLU A 130 -14.76 -22.76 1.06
C GLU A 130 -14.42 -22.55 -0.42
N GLU A 131 -15.36 -22.00 -1.20
CA GLU A 131 -15.16 -21.71 -2.62
C GLU A 131 -14.06 -20.66 -2.84
N SER A 132 -14.12 -19.54 -2.11
CA SER A 132 -13.12 -18.48 -2.22
C SER A 132 -11.73 -18.96 -1.78
N THR A 133 -11.65 -19.75 -0.70
CA THR A 133 -10.37 -20.34 -0.24
C THR A 133 -9.84 -21.37 -1.25
N GLN A 134 -10.69 -22.17 -1.88
CA GLN A 134 -10.27 -23.12 -2.91
C GLN A 134 -9.68 -22.42 -4.14
N LYS A 135 -10.37 -21.37 -4.64
CA LYS A 135 -9.86 -20.52 -5.74
C LYS A 135 -8.51 -19.88 -5.39
N LEU A 136 -8.38 -19.40 -4.15
CA LEU A 136 -7.14 -18.84 -3.64
C LEU A 136 -6.01 -19.89 -3.59
N ASN A 137 -6.28 -21.08 -3.06
CA ASN A 137 -5.33 -22.19 -3.00
C ASN A 137 -4.82 -22.65 -4.38
N ARG A 138 -5.68 -22.60 -5.41
CA ARG A 138 -5.26 -22.88 -6.80
C ARG A 138 -4.26 -21.82 -7.30
N ALA A 139 -4.52 -20.54 -7.06
CA ALA A 139 -3.58 -19.47 -7.40
C ALA A 139 -2.25 -19.60 -6.65
N ILE A 140 -2.31 -19.87 -5.35
CA ILE A 140 -1.13 -20.09 -4.52
C ILE A 140 -0.29 -21.24 -5.06
N SER A 141 -0.90 -22.35 -5.45
CA SER A 141 -0.18 -23.52 -5.96
C SER A 141 0.59 -23.18 -7.24
N ARG A 142 -0.01 -22.38 -8.14
CA ARG A 142 0.65 -21.87 -9.36
C ARG A 142 1.81 -20.92 -9.02
N ILE A 143 1.60 -20.01 -8.08
CA ILE A 143 2.61 -19.04 -7.67
C ILE A 143 3.76 -19.71 -6.90
N SER A 144 3.48 -20.70 -6.06
CA SER A 144 4.50 -21.54 -5.41
C SER A 144 5.37 -22.26 -6.46
N SER A 145 4.74 -22.85 -7.48
CA SER A 145 5.47 -23.48 -8.59
C SER A 145 6.32 -22.47 -9.39
N TRP A 146 5.78 -21.28 -9.65
CA TRP A 146 6.48 -20.21 -10.36
C TRP A 146 7.64 -19.64 -9.53
N THR A 147 7.44 -19.39 -8.24
CA THR A 147 8.48 -18.89 -7.33
C THR A 147 9.59 -19.92 -7.16
N ALA A 148 9.28 -21.22 -7.10
CA ALA A 148 10.28 -22.29 -7.12
C ALA A 148 11.09 -22.30 -8.42
N LYS A 149 10.42 -22.19 -9.58
CA LYS A 149 11.07 -22.14 -10.90
C LYS A 149 12.03 -20.95 -11.04
N TRP A 150 11.62 -19.77 -10.56
CA TRP A 150 12.40 -18.54 -10.62
C TRP A 150 13.21 -18.26 -9.35
N ARG A 151 13.36 -19.24 -8.45
CA ARG A 151 14.17 -19.11 -7.22
C ARG A 151 13.81 -17.88 -6.38
N ILE A 152 12.54 -17.46 -6.40
CA ILE A 152 12.04 -16.36 -5.58
C ILE A 152 11.65 -16.93 -4.22
N ARG A 153 12.19 -16.34 -3.15
CA ARG A 153 11.87 -16.76 -1.78
C ARG A 153 10.75 -15.91 -1.23
N LEU A 154 9.63 -16.54 -0.91
CA LEU A 154 8.56 -15.93 -0.13
C LEU A 154 8.90 -15.96 1.36
N ASN A 155 8.30 -15.05 2.10
CA ASN A 155 8.40 -14.99 3.55
C ASN A 155 7.04 -15.38 4.13
N GLU A 156 6.86 -16.66 4.40
CA GLU A 156 5.59 -17.25 4.83
C GLU A 156 5.12 -16.66 6.17
N ALA A 157 6.05 -16.31 7.06
CA ALA A 157 5.74 -15.74 8.38
C ALA A 157 5.28 -14.27 8.34
N LYS A 158 5.70 -13.51 7.32
CA LYS A 158 5.23 -12.12 7.11
C LYS A 158 4.09 -12.02 6.11
N SER A 159 3.87 -13.06 5.31
CA SER A 159 2.71 -13.16 4.45
C SER A 159 1.45 -13.32 5.30
N VAL A 160 0.33 -12.80 4.80
CA VAL A 160 -0.89 -12.67 5.57
C VAL A 160 -2.07 -13.17 4.78
N HIS A 161 -2.91 -14.00 5.40
CA HIS A 161 -4.22 -14.39 4.89
C HIS A 161 -5.33 -13.65 5.64
N ILE A 162 -6.28 -13.10 4.90
CA ILE A 162 -7.42 -12.35 5.44
C ILE A 162 -8.66 -12.63 4.59
N ASP A 163 -9.79 -12.86 5.25
CA ASP A 163 -11.08 -13.01 4.58
C ASP A 163 -11.92 -11.74 4.79
N PHE A 164 -12.23 -11.06 3.69
CA PHE A 164 -13.07 -9.88 3.69
C PHE A 164 -14.54 -10.29 3.62
N THR A 165 -15.22 -10.25 4.77
CA THR A 165 -16.64 -10.57 4.86
C THR A 165 -17.32 -9.86 6.03
N ASN A 166 -18.64 -9.64 5.91
CA ASN A 166 -19.48 -9.20 7.02
C ASN A 166 -20.14 -10.39 7.77
N ARG A 167 -20.00 -11.62 7.25
CA ARG A 167 -20.54 -12.84 7.85
C ARG A 167 -19.56 -13.40 8.90
N SER A 168 -20.08 -14.19 9.83
CA SER A 168 -19.23 -15.07 10.62
C SER A 168 -18.84 -16.25 9.73
N ILE A 169 -17.55 -16.53 9.62
CA ILE A 169 -17.02 -17.62 8.80
C ILE A 169 -16.14 -18.51 9.65
N VAL A 170 -16.09 -19.79 9.29
CA VAL A 170 -15.12 -20.73 9.83
C VAL A 170 -13.83 -20.58 9.04
N TYR A 171 -12.72 -20.35 9.73
CA TYR A 171 -11.42 -20.23 9.10
C TYR A 171 -11.02 -21.54 8.41
N THR A 172 -10.64 -21.44 7.14
CA THR A 172 -10.08 -22.54 6.38
C THR A 172 -8.58 -22.29 6.20
N PRO A 173 -7.69 -23.14 6.74
CA PRO A 173 -6.26 -22.92 6.66
C PRO A 173 -5.73 -22.93 5.23
N THR A 174 -4.87 -21.97 4.94
CA THR A 174 -4.20 -21.81 3.66
C THR A 174 -2.71 -22.06 3.83
N PHE A 175 -2.12 -22.86 2.93
CA PHE A 175 -0.72 -23.27 3.02
C PHE A 175 0.08 -22.79 1.81
N ILE A 176 1.26 -22.22 2.06
CA ILE A 176 2.29 -21.94 1.04
C ILE A 176 3.49 -22.79 1.35
N ASN A 177 3.97 -23.57 0.38
CA ASN A 177 5.16 -24.43 0.55
C ASN A 177 5.08 -25.38 1.76
N GLY A 178 3.87 -25.83 2.13
CA GLY A 178 3.63 -26.66 3.32
C GLY A 178 3.58 -25.91 4.66
N VAL A 179 3.75 -24.59 4.66
CA VAL A 179 3.66 -23.73 5.86
C VAL A 179 2.29 -23.04 5.90
N ALA A 180 1.61 -23.13 7.05
CA ALA A 180 0.36 -22.44 7.27
C ALA A 180 0.60 -20.92 7.42
N ILE A 181 -0.14 -20.13 6.64
CA ILE A 181 -0.02 -18.67 6.68
C ILE A 181 -0.81 -18.12 7.88
N PRO A 182 -0.29 -17.10 8.58
CA PRO A 182 -1.04 -16.40 9.61
C PRO A 182 -2.37 -15.83 9.07
N TYR A 183 -3.48 -16.27 9.68
CA TYR A 183 -4.79 -15.71 9.45
C TYR A 183 -5.05 -14.54 10.40
N VAL A 184 -5.38 -13.38 9.84
CA VAL A 184 -5.59 -12.15 10.61
C VAL A 184 -6.80 -11.38 10.12
N ASN A 185 -7.30 -10.48 10.96
CA ASN A 185 -8.43 -9.60 10.62
C ASN A 185 -8.00 -8.25 10.03
N GLU A 186 -6.69 -8.01 9.89
CA GLU A 186 -6.12 -6.79 9.35
C GLU A 186 -4.85 -7.04 8.53
N ALA A 187 -4.82 -6.57 7.28
CA ALA A 187 -3.65 -6.68 6.42
C ALA A 187 -3.06 -5.30 6.10
N LYS A 188 -1.73 -5.19 6.10
CA LYS A 188 -1.05 -3.98 5.62
C LYS A 188 -0.69 -4.17 4.15
N TYR A 189 -1.10 -3.22 3.31
CA TYR A 189 -0.79 -3.22 1.89
C TYR A 189 -0.53 -1.79 1.42
N LEU A 190 0.61 -1.56 0.76
CA LEU A 190 1.03 -0.24 0.24
C LEU A 190 0.85 0.91 1.25
N GLY A 191 1.24 0.68 2.51
CA GLY A 191 1.15 1.70 3.57
C GLY A 191 -0.25 1.97 4.13
N MET A 192 -1.27 1.26 3.64
CA MET A 192 -2.64 1.27 4.17
C MET A 192 -2.93 -0.01 4.96
N THR A 193 -3.89 0.05 5.89
CA THR A 193 -4.32 -1.11 6.70
C THR A 193 -5.75 -1.43 6.34
N LEU A 194 -5.97 -2.61 5.77
CA LEU A 194 -7.27 -3.10 5.34
C LEU A 194 -7.83 -3.99 6.44
N ASP A 195 -8.95 -3.57 7.03
CA ASP A 195 -9.69 -4.38 8.00
C ASP A 195 -10.56 -5.40 7.23
N ALA A 196 -10.82 -6.59 7.79
CA ALA A 196 -11.68 -7.61 7.18
C ALA A 196 -13.08 -7.11 6.76
N LYS A 197 -13.60 -6.09 7.47
CA LYS A 197 -14.90 -5.46 7.14
C LYS A 197 -14.77 -4.19 6.31
N LEU A 198 -13.55 -3.78 5.96
CA LEU A 198 -13.20 -2.55 5.26
C LEU A 198 -13.81 -1.29 5.89
N ARG A 199 -13.74 -1.19 7.22
CA ARG A 199 -14.25 -0.02 7.98
C ARG A 199 -13.17 1.03 8.26
N TRP A 200 -11.91 0.73 7.91
CA TRP A 200 -10.70 1.52 8.14
C TRP A 200 -10.54 2.06 9.58
N LYS A 201 -11.16 1.41 10.56
CA LYS A 201 -11.14 1.88 11.94
C LYS A 201 -9.74 1.69 12.51
N GLU A 202 -9.13 0.54 12.24
CA GLU A 202 -7.81 0.23 12.75
C GLU A 202 -6.73 1.02 12.00
N HIS A 203 -6.91 1.24 10.70
CA HIS A 203 -6.07 2.15 9.93
C HIS A 203 -5.99 3.55 10.55
N VAL A 204 -7.14 4.18 10.82
CA VAL A 204 -7.20 5.54 11.38
C VAL A 204 -6.55 5.59 12.77
N LYS A 205 -6.77 4.58 13.61
CA LYS A 205 -6.11 4.49 14.92
C LYS A 205 -4.59 4.36 14.80
N LYS A 206 -4.09 3.46 13.95
CA LYS A 206 -2.65 3.28 13.72
C LYS A 206 -2.01 4.57 13.21
N LYS A 207 -2.66 5.26 12.26
CA LYS A 207 -2.21 6.57 11.77
C LYS A 207 -2.21 7.64 12.86
N LYS A 208 -3.24 7.70 13.71
CA LYS A 208 -3.25 8.59 14.87
C LYS A 208 -2.07 8.32 15.82
N THR A 209 -1.79 7.05 16.12
CA THR A 209 -0.66 6.68 16.98
C THR A 209 0.67 7.09 16.36
N GLU A 210 0.88 6.82 15.07
CA GLU A 210 2.06 7.26 14.32
C GLU A 210 2.24 8.78 14.39
N LEU A 211 1.16 9.53 14.16
CA LEU A 211 1.13 10.98 14.21
C LEU A 211 1.47 11.53 15.59
N VAL A 212 0.93 10.95 16.66
CA VAL A 212 1.24 11.34 18.04
C VAL A 212 2.71 11.10 18.36
N LEU A 213 3.27 9.96 17.95
CA LEU A 213 4.69 9.66 18.14
C LEU A 213 5.59 10.66 17.37
N LYS A 214 5.24 10.97 16.11
CA LYS A 214 5.96 11.99 15.32
C LYS A 214 5.86 13.37 15.95
N LEU A 215 4.68 13.77 16.41
CA LEU A 215 4.47 15.05 17.09
C LEU A 215 5.31 15.14 18.37
N ARG A 216 5.36 14.07 19.18
CA ARG A 216 6.18 14.04 20.40
C ARG A 216 7.67 14.26 20.11
N LYS A 217 8.21 13.59 19.07
CA LYS A 217 9.60 13.77 18.64
C LYS A 217 9.91 15.18 18.17
N MET A 218 8.91 15.88 17.61
CA MET A 218 9.02 17.26 17.13
C MET A 218 8.45 18.28 18.11
N TYR A 219 8.09 17.88 19.33
CA TYR A 219 7.40 18.76 20.26
C TYR A 219 8.28 19.96 20.64
N TRP A 220 9.59 19.75 20.74
CA TRP A 220 10.55 20.83 21.00
C TRP A 220 10.61 21.88 19.87
N LEU A 221 10.25 21.53 18.64
CA LEU A 221 10.19 22.45 17.48
C LEU A 221 8.82 23.12 17.31
N ILE A 222 7.75 22.36 17.54
CA ILE A 222 6.37 22.81 17.24
C ILE A 222 5.70 23.39 18.48
N GLY A 223 6.15 23.00 19.67
CA GLY A 223 5.53 23.33 20.94
C GLY A 223 5.70 24.78 21.37
N ARG A 224 5.16 25.05 22.56
CA ARG A 224 5.06 26.39 23.17
C ARG A 224 6.43 27.00 23.47
N GLN A 225 7.38 26.15 23.85
CA GLN A 225 8.76 26.54 24.19
C GLN A 225 9.64 26.79 22.96
N SER A 226 9.14 26.51 21.75
CA SER A 226 9.88 26.76 20.52
C SER A 226 9.86 28.24 20.13
N THR A 227 11.05 28.79 19.87
CA THR A 227 11.27 30.16 19.38
C THR A 227 10.91 30.36 17.91
N MET A 228 10.48 29.31 17.21
CA MET A 228 10.13 29.38 15.79
C MET A 228 8.88 30.23 15.55
N THR A 229 8.84 30.91 14.41
CA THR A 229 7.64 31.63 13.95
C THR A 229 6.49 30.66 13.67
N ILE A 230 5.25 31.16 13.81
CA ILE A 230 4.03 30.37 13.54
C ILE A 230 4.05 29.84 12.10
N GLY A 231 4.49 30.64 11.12
CA GLY A 231 4.62 30.22 9.72
C GLY A 231 5.53 29.00 9.55
N ASN A 232 6.70 28.98 10.19
CA ASN A 232 7.61 27.84 10.12
C ASN A 232 7.06 26.61 10.84
N LYS A 233 6.37 26.79 11.98
CA LYS A 233 5.67 25.70 12.68
C LYS A 233 4.55 25.11 11.82
N LEU A 234 3.78 25.93 11.12
CA LEU A 234 2.76 25.50 10.15
C LEU A 234 3.38 24.78 8.95
N LEU A 235 4.55 25.24 8.47
CA LEU A 235 5.28 24.57 7.40
C LEU A 235 5.67 23.15 7.83
N LEU A 236 6.20 22.98 9.05
CA LEU A 236 6.50 21.65 9.61
C LEU A 236 5.25 20.76 9.69
N TYR A 237 4.12 21.31 10.13
CA TYR A 237 2.86 20.58 10.12
C TYR A 237 2.47 20.14 8.70
N ASN A 238 2.51 21.05 7.74
CA ASN A 238 2.10 20.80 6.36
C ASN A 238 3.03 19.83 5.61
N GLN A 239 4.33 19.80 5.94
CA GLN A 239 5.31 18.97 5.26
C GLN A 239 5.55 17.61 5.94
N VAL A 240 5.38 17.51 7.27
CA VAL A 240 5.73 16.28 8.00
C VAL A 240 4.50 15.56 8.53
N LEU A 241 3.52 16.27 9.09
CA LEU A 241 2.36 15.65 9.74
C LEU A 241 1.18 15.48 8.78
N LYS A 242 0.85 16.51 7.99
CA LYS A 242 -0.24 16.48 7.02
C LYS A 242 -0.11 15.33 6.01
N PRO A 243 1.08 15.04 5.43
CA PRO A 243 1.21 13.94 4.46
C PRO A 243 0.93 12.56 5.04
N VAL A 244 1.20 12.34 6.34
CA VAL A 244 1.05 11.02 6.99
C VAL A 244 -0.40 10.57 7.04
N TRP A 245 -1.32 11.47 7.42
CA TRP A 245 -2.75 11.14 7.42
C TRP A 245 -3.40 11.35 6.06
N SER A 246 -2.98 12.34 5.28
CA SER A 246 -3.60 12.61 3.98
C SER A 246 -3.27 11.55 2.94
N TYR A 247 -2.25 10.71 3.15
CA TYR A 247 -1.98 9.53 2.34
C TYR A 247 -3.18 8.58 2.36
N GLY A 248 -3.66 8.18 1.16
CA GLY A 248 -4.84 7.32 1.01
C GLY A 248 -6.17 7.94 1.43
N ALA A 249 -6.22 9.28 1.65
CA ALA A 249 -7.43 9.98 2.09
C ALA A 249 -8.63 9.82 1.14
N GLN A 250 -8.38 9.55 -0.14
CA GLN A 250 -9.44 9.26 -1.10
C GLN A 250 -10.16 7.93 -0.82
N LEU A 251 -9.50 7.00 -0.12
CA LEU A 251 -10.01 5.67 0.19
C LEU A 251 -10.49 5.60 1.64
N TRP A 252 -9.63 5.90 2.61
CA TRP A 252 -10.03 5.86 4.03
C TRP A 252 -10.97 7.03 4.40
N GLY A 253 -11.08 8.08 3.57
CA GLY A 253 -12.05 9.16 3.74
C GLY A 253 -13.52 8.70 3.70
N CYS A 254 -13.79 7.52 3.14
CA CYS A 254 -15.08 6.85 3.10
C CYS A 254 -15.56 6.34 4.48
N THR A 255 -14.74 6.49 5.50
CA THR A 255 -15.05 6.04 6.86
C THR A 255 -16.23 6.76 7.49
N ALA A 256 -16.78 6.13 8.54
CA ALA A 256 -17.74 6.78 9.41
C ALA A 256 -17.22 8.14 9.90
N PRO A 257 -18.07 9.19 9.99
CA PRO A 257 -17.67 10.51 10.46
C PRO A 257 -16.96 10.50 11.82
N THR A 258 -17.35 9.58 12.70
CA THR A 258 -16.72 9.38 14.01
C THR A 258 -15.23 9.02 13.92
N ASN A 259 -14.83 8.24 12.90
CA ASN A 259 -13.43 7.91 12.66
C ASN A 259 -12.68 9.11 12.08
N ARG A 260 -13.26 9.84 11.12
CA ARG A 260 -12.65 11.06 10.55
C ARG A 260 -12.38 12.12 11.62
N GLN A 261 -13.32 12.28 12.57
CA GLN A 261 -13.16 13.18 13.71
C GLN A 261 -11.95 12.86 14.59
N ILE A 262 -11.45 11.62 14.61
CA ILE A 262 -10.24 11.27 15.37
C ILE A 262 -9.03 12.05 14.85
N ILE A 263 -8.88 12.12 13.51
CA ILE A 263 -7.80 12.88 12.86
C ILE A 263 -8.07 14.38 12.96
N GLN A 264 -9.33 14.83 12.84
CA GLN A 264 -9.68 16.24 13.04
C GLN A 264 -9.30 16.73 14.44
N ARG A 265 -9.60 15.96 15.48
CA ARG A 265 -9.21 16.30 16.86
C ARG A 265 -7.70 16.34 17.03
N PHE A 266 -6.97 15.46 16.36
CA PHE A 266 -5.51 15.52 16.32
C PHE A 266 -5.01 16.80 15.64
N GLN A 267 -5.54 17.15 14.46
CA GLN A 267 -5.21 18.41 13.78
C GLN A 267 -5.47 19.62 14.69
N ASN A 268 -6.65 19.70 15.32
CA ASN A 268 -7.00 20.79 16.24
C ASN A 268 -6.01 20.87 17.42
N SER A 269 -5.61 19.71 17.97
CA SER A 269 -4.61 19.65 19.04
C SER A 269 -3.25 20.18 18.58
N VAL A 270 -2.83 19.89 17.35
CA VAL A 270 -1.57 20.40 16.79
C VAL A 270 -1.64 21.90 16.53
N LEU A 271 -2.73 22.39 15.92
CA LEU A 271 -2.90 23.82 15.66
C LEU A 271 -2.87 24.63 16.96
N ARG A 272 -3.52 24.15 18.02
CA ARG A 272 -3.44 24.75 19.36
C ARG A 272 -2.05 24.72 19.96
N CYS A 273 -1.28 23.66 19.68
CA CYS A 273 0.11 23.57 20.12
C CYS A 273 1.00 24.63 19.44
N ILE A 274 0.74 24.88 18.15
CA ILE A 274 1.47 25.85 17.32
C ILE A 274 1.20 27.28 17.78
N THR A 275 -0.06 27.63 18.03
CA THR A 275 -0.48 28.99 18.37
C THR A 275 -0.49 29.29 19.87
N ASP A 276 -0.25 28.28 20.70
CA ASP A 276 -0.47 28.34 22.15
C ASP A 276 -1.88 28.82 22.54
N ALA A 277 -2.89 28.45 21.76
CA ALA A 277 -4.24 28.94 21.95
C ALA A 277 -4.91 28.37 23.23
N PRO A 278 -5.59 29.22 24.04
CA PRO A 278 -6.35 28.80 25.22
C PRO A 278 -7.51 27.86 24.87
N TRP A 279 -7.96 27.06 25.86
CA TRP A 279 -8.99 26.04 25.67
C TRP A 279 -10.32 26.58 25.12
N TYR A 280 -10.71 27.80 25.51
CA TYR A 280 -11.97 28.44 25.11
C TYR A 280 -11.96 29.02 23.69
N PHE A 281 -10.79 29.15 23.06
CA PHE A 281 -10.70 29.67 21.71
C PHE A 281 -11.35 28.68 20.72
N ARG A 282 -12.21 29.16 19.81
CA ARG A 282 -12.96 28.26 18.92
C ARG A 282 -12.03 27.62 17.87
N ASN A 283 -12.18 26.32 17.62
CA ASN A 283 -11.37 25.62 16.62
C ASN A 283 -11.59 26.22 15.21
N ASP A 284 -12.83 26.57 14.85
CA ASP A 284 -13.14 27.16 13.55
C ASP A 284 -12.51 28.55 13.35
N ALA A 285 -12.24 29.28 14.44
CA ALA A 285 -11.47 30.51 14.37
C ALA A 285 -9.99 30.22 14.09
N LEU A 286 -9.39 29.20 14.74
CA LEU A 286 -7.99 28.81 14.49
C LEU A 286 -7.77 28.38 13.04
N HIS A 287 -8.71 27.61 12.49
CA HIS A 287 -8.63 27.17 11.11
C HIS A 287 -8.66 28.34 10.12
N ARG A 288 -9.50 29.35 10.38
CA ARG A 288 -9.58 30.57 9.56
C ARG A 288 -8.34 31.44 9.68
N GLU A 289 -7.86 31.68 10.91
CA GLU A 289 -6.68 32.52 11.15
C GLU A 289 -5.39 31.90 10.57
N LEU A 290 -5.24 30.58 10.67
CA LEU A 290 -4.06 29.87 10.17
C LEU A 290 -4.20 29.48 8.69
N ASN A 291 -5.35 29.75 8.07
CA ASN A 291 -5.70 29.32 6.71
C ASN A 291 -5.44 27.82 6.48
N VAL A 292 -5.90 26.99 7.43
CA VAL A 292 -5.72 25.52 7.37
C VAL A 292 -7.07 24.86 7.15
N ASP A 293 -7.19 24.15 6.04
CA ASP A 293 -8.38 23.33 5.73
C ASP A 293 -8.64 22.26 6.79
N SER A 294 -9.92 22.00 7.04
CA SER A 294 -10.37 20.86 7.84
C SER A 294 -10.03 19.54 7.15
N VAL A 295 -9.96 18.45 7.92
CA VAL A 295 -9.67 17.11 7.40
C VAL A 295 -10.69 16.71 6.32
N ASP A 296 -11.97 17.00 6.53
CA ASP A 296 -13.03 16.68 5.57
C ASP A 296 -12.85 17.48 4.27
N GLN A 297 -12.50 18.76 4.33
CA GLN A 297 -12.21 19.57 3.13
C GLN A 297 -11.03 19.01 2.34
N VAL A 298 -9.94 18.63 3.02
CA VAL A 298 -8.77 18.03 2.37
C VAL A 298 -9.11 16.67 1.75
N ILE A 299 -9.94 15.86 2.40
CA ILE A 299 -10.43 14.59 1.83
C ILE A 299 -11.18 14.85 0.53
N LYS A 300 -12.13 15.80 0.52
CA LYS A 300 -12.89 16.17 -0.69
C LYS A 300 -12.00 16.63 -1.82
N GLN A 301 -11.09 17.56 -1.55
CA GLN A 301 -10.12 18.06 -2.53
C GLN A 301 -9.25 16.93 -3.11
N ARG A 302 -8.80 15.98 -2.26
CA ARG A 302 -7.99 14.85 -2.72
C ARG A 302 -8.79 13.82 -3.50
N ALA A 303 -10.04 13.60 -3.12
CA ALA A 303 -10.95 12.70 -3.83
C ALA A 303 -11.28 13.26 -5.21
N SER A 304 -11.66 14.54 -5.31
CA SER A 304 -11.95 15.19 -6.60
C SER A 304 -10.74 15.18 -7.53
N ALA A 305 -9.56 15.57 -7.04
CA ALA A 305 -8.32 15.52 -7.82
C ALA A 305 -7.97 14.10 -8.29
N HIS A 306 -8.27 13.08 -7.49
CA HIS A 306 -8.06 11.68 -7.86
C HIS A 306 -9.02 11.21 -8.94
N LEU A 307 -10.32 11.56 -8.83
CA LEU A 307 -11.30 11.24 -9.86
C LEU A 307 -10.98 11.91 -11.20
N THR A 308 -10.62 13.20 -11.20
CA THR A 308 -10.17 13.89 -12.43
C THR A 308 -8.97 13.17 -13.04
N ARG A 309 -7.98 12.80 -12.22
CA ARG A 309 -6.80 12.05 -12.69
C ARG A 309 -7.15 10.67 -13.26
N LEU A 310 -8.15 9.99 -12.71
CA LEU A 310 -8.60 8.70 -13.24
C LEU A 310 -9.34 8.86 -14.57
N ARG A 311 -10.14 9.92 -14.74
CA ARG A 311 -10.86 10.21 -16.00
C ARG A 311 -9.91 10.43 -17.16
N ASP A 312 -8.83 11.16 -16.89
CA ASP A 312 -7.81 11.48 -17.89
C ASP A 312 -6.74 10.37 -18.02
N HIS A 313 -6.92 9.21 -17.37
CA HIS A 313 -5.91 8.17 -17.34
C HIS A 313 -5.93 7.32 -18.62
N LEU A 314 -4.76 7.16 -19.26
CA LEU A 314 -4.55 6.33 -20.46
C LEU A 314 -4.82 4.81 -20.27
N ASN A 315 -5.14 4.34 -19.06
CA ASN A 315 -5.28 2.92 -18.76
C ASN A 315 -6.74 2.62 -18.51
N GLU A 316 -7.34 1.78 -19.35
CA GLU A 316 -8.74 1.38 -19.27
C GLU A 316 -9.10 0.80 -17.89
N GLU A 317 -8.22 0.00 -17.28
CA GLU A 317 -8.45 -0.56 -15.94
C GLU A 317 -8.56 0.51 -14.85
N ALA A 318 -7.89 1.65 -15.03
CA ALA A 318 -8.00 2.78 -14.11
C ALA A 318 -9.29 3.57 -14.35
N VAL A 319 -9.73 3.68 -15.61
CA VAL A 319 -11.00 4.33 -15.99
C VAL A 319 -12.19 3.49 -15.54
N LYS A 320 -12.13 2.15 -15.62
CA LYS A 320 -13.16 1.22 -15.12
C LYS A 320 -13.45 1.38 -13.63
N LEU A 321 -12.50 1.91 -12.84
CA LEU A 321 -12.76 2.24 -11.42
C LEU A 321 -13.77 3.39 -11.24
N LEU A 322 -14.09 4.11 -12.32
CA LEU A 322 -15.11 5.15 -12.36
C LEU A 322 -16.46 4.62 -12.84
N ASP A 323 -16.54 3.42 -13.41
CA ASP A 323 -17.81 2.88 -13.90
C ASP A 323 -18.70 2.50 -12.72
N VAL A 324 -19.81 3.22 -12.60
CA VAL A 324 -20.82 3.12 -11.54
C VAL A 324 -22.01 2.26 -12.00
N GLU A 325 -21.97 1.72 -13.22
CA GLU A 325 -23.17 1.25 -13.93
C GLU A 325 -23.87 0.04 -13.30
N ASP A 326 -23.18 -0.78 -12.49
CA ASP A 326 -23.74 -2.01 -11.88
C ASP A 326 -23.63 -2.08 -10.35
N LEU A 327 -23.68 -0.93 -9.66
CA LEU A 327 -23.53 -0.92 -8.20
C LEU A 327 -24.79 -1.38 -7.46
N THR A 328 -24.85 -2.67 -7.12
CA THR A 328 -25.72 -3.14 -6.03
C THR A 328 -25.37 -2.39 -4.74
N ARG A 329 -26.28 -1.55 -4.26
CA ARG A 329 -26.09 -0.71 -3.06
C ARG A 329 -26.89 -1.25 -1.88
N ARG A 330 -26.34 -2.26 -1.20
CA ARG A 330 -26.92 -2.85 0.01
C ARG A 330 -26.34 -2.23 1.27
N LEU A 331 -25.05 -1.91 1.28
CA LEU A 331 -24.37 -1.31 2.43
C LEU A 331 -24.50 0.22 2.38
N LYS A 332 -24.90 0.84 3.50
CA LYS A 332 -24.91 2.30 3.67
C LYS A 332 -23.49 2.84 3.91
N ARG A 333 -22.60 2.67 2.94
CA ARG A 333 -21.22 3.15 2.96
C ARG A 333 -21.05 4.28 1.94
N THR A 334 -20.19 5.24 2.27
CA THR A 334 -19.80 6.30 1.34
C THR A 334 -18.73 5.75 0.42
N LYS A 335 -18.89 5.88 -0.89
CA LYS A 335 -17.89 5.41 -1.85
C LYS A 335 -16.87 6.49 -2.20
N PRO A 336 -15.66 6.12 -2.69
CA PRO A 336 -14.62 7.10 -3.04
C PRO A 336 -15.08 8.19 -4.01
N HIS A 337 -15.95 7.86 -4.97
CA HIS A 337 -16.51 8.83 -5.91
C HIS A 337 -17.52 9.81 -5.29
N GLU A 338 -18.16 9.43 -4.17
CA GLU A 338 -19.12 10.27 -3.45
C GLU A 338 -18.44 11.26 -2.48
N LEU A 339 -17.11 11.15 -2.33
CA LEU A 339 -16.32 12.07 -1.51
C LEU A 339 -15.98 13.37 -2.24
N ALA A 340 -16.05 13.40 -3.57
CA ALA A 340 -15.62 14.53 -4.39
C ALA A 340 -16.59 15.72 -4.36
#